data_AF-A0A1G8Q575-F1
#
_entry.id   AF-A0A1G8Q575-F1
#
_cell.length_a   1.000
_cell.length_b   1.000
_cell.length_c   1.000
_cell.angle_alpha   90.00
_cell.angle_beta   90.00
_cell.angle_gamma   90.00
#
_symmetry.space_group_name_H-M   'P 1'
#
loop_
_entity.id
_entity.type
_entity.pdbx_description
1 polymer ?
#
loop_
_entity_poly.entity_id
_entity_poly.type
_entity_poly.pdbx_seq_one_letter_code
_entity_poly.pdbx_strand_id
1 'polypeptide(L)'
;MNRRFLSRAAVAALAVMATGLLAAPVHAATDPTPTPKAPGNDLSIAWATVACDPRGTTAADAAAASRLNGVLQGRLRGYMTAYRVSCARMVIKAVQDRDLNTRAATIAITTTIVESNIENISEMVDHTSLGLFQQQDNWGSREQRLNPAWATNAFLDKMIRKYPGNAWMTAPIGEVCQAVQVSSYPTRYQEQAADGQRIVNEVWPLVSAPVTAVEGRLYREPSGTIAVIAGGAPVRFASMDELAATGYGSAPLTAVPAGWLNRLPQEPRDGTFLRDAANGAISVIAGGAKYGLTLAEWEAMGRPGSINVPLRVINEYGRVPADGTLLRNHTDGAISVVAGGAKYGLSLAQWERLGKPASVNVPIGFINTLGSDPRPGTFLRDVANGSIYLTIGGAKYGLTWAEYERLGYPGFANVPIEWINTFRAIPRDGSYLRNVEDGTIYVMTGGKKDALTYEEWDRLGKPASTNVPVGFLNQIPNA
;
A
#
# COMPACT_ATOMS: atom_id res chain seq x y z
N MET A 1 27.98 -13.41 -76.46
CA MET A 1 29.39 -13.75 -76.17
C MET A 1 29.85 -12.97 -74.94
N ASN A 2 30.38 -13.69 -73.93
CA ASN A 2 31.33 -13.29 -72.87
C ASN A 2 31.14 -11.95 -72.11
N ARG A 3 31.43 -11.81 -70.81
CA ARG A 3 31.64 -12.66 -69.63
C ARG A 3 31.80 -11.64 -68.48
N ARG A 4 31.21 -11.94 -67.32
CA ARG A 4 31.73 -11.70 -65.94
C ARG A 4 31.95 -10.24 -65.47
N PHE A 5 31.12 -9.76 -64.53
CA PHE A 5 31.27 -9.81 -63.05
C PHE A 5 32.35 -8.88 -62.51
N LEU A 6 31.95 -7.96 -61.60
CA LEU A 6 32.55 -7.83 -60.26
C LEU A 6 31.72 -6.87 -59.38
N SER A 7 31.16 -7.45 -58.32
CA SER A 7 30.48 -6.85 -57.19
C SER A 7 31.46 -6.23 -56.20
N ARG A 8 31.15 -5.07 -55.61
CA ARG A 8 31.77 -4.61 -54.35
C ARG A 8 30.76 -3.86 -53.46
N ALA A 9 30.70 -4.33 -52.23
CA ALA A 9 29.83 -3.89 -51.14
C ALA A 9 30.18 -2.48 -50.64
N ALA A 10 29.15 -1.73 -50.25
CA ALA A 10 29.28 -0.47 -49.54
C ALA A 10 29.54 -0.75 -48.04
N VAL A 11 30.71 -0.35 -47.56
CA VAL A 11 31.04 -0.27 -46.12
C VAL A 11 30.92 1.19 -45.72
N ALA A 12 29.98 1.49 -44.83
CA ALA A 12 29.83 2.81 -44.23
C ALA A 12 30.94 3.02 -43.18
N ALA A 13 31.68 4.12 -43.30
CA ALA A 13 32.73 4.52 -42.38
C ALA A 13 32.13 5.14 -41.11
N LEU A 14 32.43 4.56 -39.94
CA LEU A 14 32.20 5.16 -38.63
C LEU A 14 33.49 5.89 -38.20
N ALA A 15 33.42 7.20 -38.04
CA ALA A 15 34.51 8.00 -37.48
C ALA A 15 34.50 7.90 -35.94
N VAL A 16 35.58 7.38 -35.35
CA VAL A 16 35.83 7.39 -33.91
C VAL A 16 36.60 8.67 -33.58
N MET A 17 35.96 9.61 -32.88
CA MET A 17 36.66 10.71 -32.21
C MET A 17 36.96 10.31 -30.77
N ALA A 18 38.23 10.03 -30.49
CA ALA A 18 38.75 9.92 -29.13
C ALA A 18 38.96 11.32 -28.55
N THR A 19 38.20 11.68 -27.51
CA THR A 19 38.48 12.84 -26.66
C THR A 19 38.83 12.31 -25.27
N GLY A 20 40.09 12.48 -24.87
CA GLY A 20 40.55 12.21 -23.53
C GLY A 20 40.09 13.31 -22.58
N LEU A 21 39.44 12.93 -21.48
CA LEU A 21 39.26 13.82 -20.32
C LEU A 21 40.38 13.55 -19.30
N LEU A 22 41.25 14.53 -19.15
CA LEU A 22 42.14 14.66 -17.99
C LEU A 22 41.32 15.29 -16.84
N ALA A 23 41.23 14.59 -15.70
CA ALA A 23 40.65 15.14 -14.48
C ALA A 23 41.67 16.07 -13.80
N ALA A 24 41.29 17.32 -13.55
CA ALA A 24 42.04 18.25 -12.71
C ALA A 24 41.64 18.09 -11.23
N PRO A 25 42.56 18.28 -10.26
CA PRO A 25 42.23 18.22 -8.84
C PRO A 25 41.57 19.52 -8.39
N VAL A 26 40.34 19.42 -7.89
CA VAL A 26 39.65 20.53 -7.22
C VAL A 26 40.28 20.70 -5.83
N HIS A 27 40.88 21.86 -5.60
CA HIS A 27 41.39 22.26 -4.29
C HIS A 27 40.22 22.57 -3.35
N ALA A 28 40.23 21.98 -2.16
CA ALA A 28 39.25 22.25 -1.11
C ALA A 28 39.47 23.64 -0.51
N ALA A 29 38.41 24.44 -0.47
CA ALA A 29 38.37 25.68 0.31
C ALA A 29 38.32 25.35 1.82
N THR A 30 39.16 26.02 2.60
CA THR A 30 39.14 25.98 4.06
C THR A 30 38.36 27.20 4.57
N ASP A 31 37.49 26.99 5.56
CA ASP A 31 36.75 28.05 6.27
C ASP A 31 36.53 27.63 7.74
N PRO A 32 36.23 28.57 8.65
CA PRO A 32 36.98 28.75 9.89
C PRO A 32 36.50 27.86 11.05
N THR A 33 37.47 27.48 11.89
CA THR A 33 37.30 26.71 13.12
C THR A 33 36.56 27.53 14.19
N PRO A 34 35.39 27.09 14.69
CA PRO A 34 34.81 27.67 15.90
C PRO A 34 35.57 27.16 17.14
N THR A 35 35.83 28.07 18.08
CA THR A 35 36.55 27.81 19.33
C THR A 35 35.84 26.82 20.27
N PRO A 36 36.55 25.94 20.99
CA PRO A 36 35.96 24.84 21.76
C PRO A 36 35.59 25.23 23.20
N LYS A 37 34.49 24.63 23.72
CA LYS A 37 34.18 24.56 25.16
C LYS A 37 34.17 23.08 25.56
N ALA A 38 35.12 22.68 26.40
CA ALA A 38 35.49 21.30 26.78
C ALA A 38 34.51 20.63 27.80
N PRO A 39 34.73 19.35 28.19
CA PRO A 39 34.97 18.14 27.40
C PRO A 39 33.82 17.12 27.58
N GLY A 40 33.46 16.49 26.47
CA GLY A 40 32.51 15.39 26.38
C GLY A 40 32.53 14.93 24.93
N ASN A 41 33.37 13.95 24.63
CA ASN A 41 33.74 13.37 23.33
C ASN A 41 33.46 14.32 22.17
N ASP A 42 34.46 15.16 21.85
CA ASP A 42 34.41 16.01 20.68
C ASP A 42 34.06 15.16 19.46
N LEU A 43 33.07 15.59 18.67
CA LEU A 43 32.67 14.90 17.43
C LEU A 43 33.82 14.88 16.40
N SER A 44 34.90 15.64 16.66
CA SER A 44 36.16 15.64 15.93
C SER A 44 37.13 14.50 16.31
N ILE A 45 36.96 13.86 17.48
CA ILE A 45 37.83 12.76 17.92
C ILE A 45 37.36 11.47 17.25
N ALA A 46 38.19 10.94 16.36
CA ALA A 46 37.95 9.67 15.68
C ALA A 46 38.44 8.51 16.56
N TRP A 47 37.51 7.86 17.25
CA TRP A 47 37.81 6.64 17.99
C TRP A 47 37.85 5.41 17.07
N ALA A 48 38.63 4.39 17.44
CA ALA A 48 38.57 3.08 16.84
C ALA A 48 37.17 2.47 17.06
N THR A 49 36.52 2.05 15.97
CA THR A 49 35.17 1.47 15.99
C THR A 49 35.15 0.10 15.33
N VAL A 50 34.11 -0.68 15.63
CA VAL A 50 33.79 -1.91 14.90
C VAL A 50 32.43 -1.77 14.21
N ALA A 51 32.18 -2.63 13.22
CA ALA A 51 30.89 -2.66 12.51
C ALA A 51 29.75 -3.01 13.47
N CYS A 52 28.63 -2.30 13.37
CA CYS A 52 27.43 -2.62 14.15
C CYS A 52 26.62 -3.76 13.53
N ASP A 53 26.41 -3.70 12.21
CA ASP A 53 25.88 -4.82 11.44
C ASP A 53 27.06 -5.52 10.73
N PRO A 54 27.28 -6.83 10.95
CA PRO A 54 28.29 -7.59 10.22
C PRO A 54 28.16 -7.52 8.69
N ARG A 55 26.96 -7.19 8.18
CA ARG A 55 26.68 -7.00 6.75
C ARG A 55 27.03 -5.60 6.23
N GLY A 56 27.47 -4.70 7.11
CA GLY A 56 27.82 -3.33 6.76
C GLY A 56 26.62 -2.38 6.59
N THR A 57 26.93 -1.20 6.06
CA THR A 57 25.96 -0.12 5.79
C THR A 57 25.23 -0.32 4.46
N THR A 58 24.00 0.16 4.37
CA THR A 58 23.15 0.08 3.17
C THR A 58 22.89 1.46 2.55
N ALA A 59 22.36 1.49 1.32
CA ALA A 59 21.89 2.73 0.69
C ALA A 59 20.74 3.40 1.47
N ALA A 60 19.89 2.59 2.11
CA ALA A 60 18.83 3.10 2.98
C ALA A 60 19.41 3.77 4.24
N ASP A 61 20.48 3.22 4.81
CA ASP A 61 21.20 3.84 5.94
C ASP A 61 21.76 5.22 5.54
N ALA A 62 22.34 5.33 4.34
CA ALA A 62 22.85 6.60 3.80
C ALA A 62 21.73 7.63 3.57
N ALA A 63 20.60 7.22 2.98
CA ALA A 63 19.48 8.11 2.73
C ALA A 63 18.83 8.63 4.04
N ALA A 64 18.69 7.75 5.04
CA ALA A 64 18.20 8.11 6.36
C ALA A 64 19.16 9.06 7.09
N ALA A 65 20.47 8.86 6.96
CA ALA A 65 21.47 9.77 7.53
C ALA A 65 21.31 11.19 6.96
N SER A 66 21.14 11.33 5.65
CA SER A 66 20.91 12.63 5.01
C SER A 66 19.66 13.33 5.53
N ARG A 67 18.54 12.60 5.71
CA ARG A 67 17.31 13.16 6.28
C ARG A 67 17.49 13.59 7.73
N LEU A 68 18.11 12.74 8.56
CA LEU A 68 18.37 13.04 9.97
C LEU A 68 19.24 14.28 10.15
N ASN A 69 20.24 14.47 9.30
CA ASN A 69 21.07 15.67 9.32
C ASN A 69 20.27 16.97 9.10
N GLY A 70 19.12 16.89 8.42
CA GLY A 70 18.22 18.03 8.23
C GLY A 70 17.26 18.30 9.39
N VAL A 71 17.05 17.35 10.31
CA VAL A 71 15.99 17.43 11.35
C VAL A 71 16.47 17.31 12.78
N LEU A 72 17.66 16.76 13.03
CA LEU A 72 18.23 16.71 14.37
C LEU A 72 18.66 18.11 14.84
N GLN A 73 18.53 18.36 16.13
CA GLN A 73 18.76 19.70 16.72
C GLN A 73 19.85 19.71 17.80
N GLY A 74 20.14 18.54 18.37
CA GLY A 74 21.14 18.33 19.40
C GLY A 74 22.49 17.92 18.84
N ARG A 75 23.19 17.07 19.59
CA ARG A 75 24.62 16.79 19.40
C ARG A 75 24.95 16.24 18.02
N LEU A 76 24.06 15.42 17.44
CA LEU A 76 24.32 14.73 16.16
C LEU A 76 23.81 15.49 14.92
N ARG A 77 23.37 16.74 15.07
CA ARG A 77 22.95 17.58 13.94
C ARG A 77 24.08 17.74 12.93
N GLY A 78 23.88 17.25 11.71
CA GLY A 78 24.88 17.30 10.64
C GLY A 78 25.95 16.22 10.72
N TYR A 79 25.92 15.36 11.75
CA TYR A 79 26.92 14.31 11.98
C TYR A 79 26.39 12.90 11.78
N MET A 80 25.14 12.71 11.36
CA MET A 80 24.64 11.38 11.01
C MET A 80 25.32 10.87 9.75
N THR A 81 25.79 9.62 9.81
CA THR A 81 26.42 8.89 8.70
C THR A 81 25.69 7.57 8.50
N ALA A 82 25.89 6.92 7.34
CA ALA A 82 25.37 5.57 7.11
C ALA A 82 25.84 4.58 8.21
N TYR A 83 27.05 4.77 8.75
CA TYR A 83 27.56 3.99 9.88
C TYR A 83 26.72 4.19 11.15
N ARG A 84 26.51 5.44 11.60
CA ARG A 84 25.68 5.73 12.78
C ARG A 84 24.24 5.24 12.61
N VAL A 85 23.68 5.34 11.40
CA VAL A 85 22.35 4.77 11.12
C VAL A 85 22.36 3.24 11.17
N SER A 86 23.40 2.56 10.67
CA SER A 86 23.51 1.09 10.79
C SER A 86 23.60 0.65 12.26
N CYS A 87 24.24 1.43 13.12
CA CYS A 87 24.29 1.21 14.55
C CYS A 87 22.93 1.41 15.22
N ALA A 88 22.26 2.53 14.93
CA ALA A 88 20.89 2.75 15.40
C ALA A 88 19.94 1.64 14.94
N ARG A 89 20.08 1.16 13.70
CA ARG A 89 19.30 0.05 13.15
C ARG A 89 19.49 -1.25 13.93
N MET A 90 20.72 -1.57 14.36
CA MET A 90 20.96 -2.79 15.16
C MET A 90 20.43 -2.67 16.59
N VAL A 91 20.48 -1.48 17.21
CA VAL A 91 19.84 -1.22 18.51
C VAL A 91 18.32 -1.36 18.39
N ILE A 92 17.71 -0.72 17.39
CA ILE A 92 16.26 -0.79 17.17
C ILE A 92 15.83 -2.21 16.80
N LYS A 93 16.64 -2.95 16.04
CA LYS A 93 16.41 -4.37 15.75
C LYS A 93 16.31 -5.21 17.02
N ALA A 94 17.25 -5.06 17.95
CA ALA A 94 17.21 -5.80 19.21
C ALA A 94 15.96 -5.46 20.05
N VAL A 95 15.47 -4.22 19.99
CA VAL A 95 14.21 -3.81 20.62
C VAL A 95 13.01 -4.48 19.94
N GLN A 96 12.95 -4.46 18.60
CA GLN A 96 11.90 -5.12 17.81
C GLN A 96 11.89 -6.64 18.04
N ASP A 97 13.06 -7.28 18.07
CA ASP A 97 13.20 -8.72 18.32
C ASP A 97 12.73 -9.14 19.72
N ARG A 98 12.54 -8.18 20.64
CA ARG A 98 12.01 -8.37 22.00
C ARG A 98 10.55 -7.95 22.15
N ASP A 99 9.86 -7.65 21.06
CA ASP A 99 8.48 -7.14 21.04
C ASP A 99 8.27 -5.89 21.93
N LEU A 100 9.33 -5.10 22.14
CA LEU A 100 9.26 -3.83 22.86
C LEU A 100 8.93 -2.68 21.89
N ASN A 101 8.23 -1.66 22.36
CA ASN A 101 7.73 -0.57 21.51
C ASN A 101 8.80 0.49 21.17
N THR A 102 8.42 1.45 20.33
CA THR A 102 9.27 2.58 19.90
C THR A 102 9.81 3.41 21.06
N ARG A 103 9.13 3.44 22.21
CA ARG A 103 9.62 4.16 23.39
C ARG A 103 10.83 3.47 24.02
N ALA A 104 10.84 2.14 24.10
CA ALA A 104 12.03 1.40 24.56
C ALA A 104 13.23 1.65 23.62
N ALA A 105 12.99 1.68 22.31
CA ALA A 105 14.02 2.06 21.34
C ALA A 105 14.48 3.51 21.53
N THR A 106 13.57 4.43 21.83
CA THR A 106 13.92 5.83 22.07
C THR A 106 14.81 5.98 23.29
N ILE A 107 14.53 5.26 24.38
CA ILE A 107 15.38 5.21 25.58
C ILE A 107 16.76 4.64 25.24
N ALA A 108 16.82 3.54 24.50
CA ALA A 108 18.08 2.91 24.12
C ALA A 108 18.92 3.83 23.20
N ILE A 109 18.33 4.42 22.16
CA ILE A 109 19.02 5.35 21.26
C ILE A 109 19.45 6.62 21.98
N THR A 110 18.61 7.18 22.85
CA THR A 110 19.00 8.35 23.67
C THR A 110 20.23 8.06 24.49
N THR A 111 20.32 6.84 25.03
CA THR A 111 21.50 6.37 25.77
C THR A 111 22.72 6.34 24.85
N THR A 112 22.64 5.70 23.68
CA THR A 112 23.80 5.58 22.78
C THR A 112 24.28 6.92 22.19
N ILE A 113 23.39 7.93 22.06
CA ILE A 113 23.80 9.29 21.71
C ILE A 113 24.75 9.88 22.77
N VAL A 114 24.40 9.74 24.04
CA VAL A 114 25.19 10.30 25.15
C VAL A 114 26.48 9.53 25.35
N GLU A 115 26.40 8.20 25.36
CA GLU A 115 27.55 7.34 25.66
C GLU A 115 28.60 7.36 24.55
N SER A 116 28.17 7.27 23.29
CA SER A 116 29.12 6.99 22.20
C SER A 116 28.84 7.72 20.90
N ASN A 117 27.94 8.71 20.86
CA ASN A 117 27.51 9.33 19.60
C ASN A 117 26.94 8.32 18.57
N ILE A 118 26.35 7.22 19.07
CA ILE A 118 25.87 6.07 18.27
C ILE A 118 27.02 5.38 17.50
N GLU A 119 28.20 5.31 18.11
CA GLU A 119 29.37 4.61 17.58
C GLU A 119 29.70 3.38 18.42
N ASN A 120 30.08 2.28 17.77
CA ASN A 120 30.49 1.06 18.47
C ASN A 120 31.99 1.09 18.72
N ILE A 121 32.37 1.91 19.71
CA ILE A 121 33.77 2.20 20.06
C ILE A 121 34.45 0.94 20.58
N SER A 122 35.54 0.53 19.94
CA SER A 122 36.26 -0.72 20.20
C SER A 122 37.51 -0.55 21.07
N GLU A 123 37.84 0.68 21.43
CA GLU A 123 38.95 1.02 22.31
C GLU A 123 38.50 1.44 23.71
N MET A 124 39.30 1.06 24.70
CA MET A 124 39.08 1.39 26.10
C MET A 124 39.80 2.70 26.41
N VAL A 125 39.06 3.79 26.28
CA VAL A 125 39.56 5.16 26.49
C VAL A 125 39.37 5.58 27.94
N ASP A 126 38.21 5.24 28.50
CA ASP A 126 37.84 5.54 29.86
C ASP A 126 37.55 4.22 30.60
N HIS A 127 38.50 3.83 31.46
CA HIS A 127 38.51 2.56 32.19
C HIS A 127 38.37 1.34 31.26
N THR A 128 37.36 0.49 31.50
CA THR A 128 37.09 -0.72 30.71
C THR A 128 35.94 -0.52 29.72
N SER A 129 35.42 0.71 29.56
CA SER A 129 34.21 1.01 28.79
C SER A 129 34.35 0.69 27.30
N LEU A 130 33.34 0.05 26.71
CA LEU A 130 33.30 -0.32 25.30
C LEU A 130 31.91 -0.22 24.69
N GLY A 131 31.88 -0.08 23.37
CA GLY A 131 30.71 -0.25 22.51
C GLY A 131 29.69 0.87 22.60
N LEU A 132 28.51 0.62 22.01
CA LEU A 132 27.43 1.61 21.84
C LEU A 132 26.91 2.22 23.14
N PHE A 133 26.97 1.44 24.23
CA PHE A 133 26.45 1.85 25.54
C PHE A 133 27.57 2.18 26.53
N GLN A 134 28.85 2.18 26.08
CA GLN A 134 30.02 2.36 26.94
C GLN A 134 29.98 1.50 28.22
N GLN A 135 29.55 0.25 28.07
CA GLN A 135 29.43 -0.68 29.19
C GLN A 135 30.82 -1.11 29.67
N GLN A 136 31.02 -1.14 30.99
CA GLN A 136 32.25 -1.64 31.62
C GLN A 136 32.25 -3.18 31.71
N ASP A 137 33.39 -3.76 32.03
CA ASP A 137 33.62 -5.23 32.14
C ASP A 137 32.63 -5.96 33.08
N ASN A 138 32.14 -5.30 34.12
CA ASN A 138 31.10 -5.85 35.00
C ASN A 138 29.75 -6.12 34.30
N TRP A 139 29.51 -5.56 33.10
CA TRP A 139 28.34 -5.89 32.30
C TRP A 139 28.52 -7.21 31.55
N GLY A 140 29.72 -7.49 31.03
CA GLY A 140 30.00 -8.67 30.21
C GLY A 140 31.39 -8.67 29.58
N SER A 141 31.69 -9.71 28.79
CA SER A 141 32.98 -9.83 28.07
C SER A 141 33.16 -8.72 27.04
N ARG A 142 34.40 -8.55 26.55
CA ARG A 142 34.70 -7.59 25.46
C ARG A 142 33.86 -7.87 24.22
N GLU A 143 33.74 -9.13 23.82
CA GLU A 143 32.99 -9.57 22.64
C GLU A 143 31.49 -9.28 22.81
N GLN A 144 30.97 -9.50 24.01
CA GLN A 144 29.58 -9.22 24.37
C GLN A 144 29.28 -7.71 24.29
N ARG A 145 30.14 -6.87 24.88
CA ARG A 145 29.94 -5.40 24.92
C ARG A 145 30.12 -4.73 23.56
N LEU A 146 30.90 -5.33 22.66
CA LEU A 146 31.04 -4.89 21.27
C LEU A 146 29.98 -5.44 20.32
N ASN A 147 29.15 -6.39 20.76
CA ASN A 147 28.03 -6.91 19.96
C ASN A 147 26.78 -6.07 20.22
N PRO A 148 26.27 -5.29 19.23
CA PRO A 148 25.13 -4.39 19.45
C PRO A 148 23.86 -5.09 19.93
N ALA A 149 23.57 -6.29 19.43
CA ALA A 149 22.38 -7.03 19.84
C ALA A 149 22.48 -7.44 21.31
N TRP A 150 23.63 -8.00 21.71
CA TRP A 150 23.88 -8.40 23.08
C TRP A 150 23.87 -7.20 24.04
N ALA A 151 24.62 -6.14 23.73
CA ALA A 151 24.75 -4.95 24.58
C ALA A 151 23.40 -4.24 24.78
N THR A 152 22.59 -4.16 23.71
CA THR A 152 21.22 -3.63 23.77
C THR A 152 20.33 -4.49 24.66
N ASN A 153 20.39 -5.82 24.52
CA ASN A 153 19.59 -6.72 25.35
C ASN A 153 19.95 -6.63 26.84
N ALA A 154 21.26 -6.54 27.16
CA ALA A 154 21.71 -6.34 28.54
C ALA A 154 21.21 -5.01 29.13
N PHE A 155 21.24 -3.93 28.34
CA PHE A 155 20.66 -2.64 28.71
C PHE A 155 19.15 -2.76 28.99
N LEU A 156 18.39 -3.36 28.07
CA LEU A 156 16.95 -3.54 28.19
C LEU A 156 16.57 -4.42 29.40
N ASP A 157 17.33 -5.47 29.70
CA ASP A 157 17.12 -6.32 30.88
C ASP A 157 17.29 -5.54 32.19
N LYS A 158 18.29 -4.67 32.25
CA LYS A 158 18.49 -3.79 33.42
C LYS A 158 17.39 -2.73 33.51
N MET A 159 16.96 -2.16 32.37
CA MET A 159 15.84 -1.22 32.30
C MET A 159 14.54 -1.84 32.85
N ILE A 160 14.17 -3.03 32.37
CA ILE A 160 12.95 -3.73 32.80
C ILE A 160 13.01 -4.08 34.30
N ARG A 161 14.17 -4.52 34.81
CA ARG A 161 14.35 -4.79 36.25
C ARG A 161 14.25 -3.54 37.11
N LYS A 162 14.78 -2.40 36.64
CA LYS A 162 14.72 -1.11 37.36
C LYS A 162 13.33 -0.48 37.34
N TYR A 163 12.55 -0.75 36.30
CA TYR A 163 11.20 -0.21 36.10
C TYR A 163 10.18 -1.34 35.92
N PRO A 164 9.88 -2.11 36.98
CA PRO A 164 8.91 -3.20 36.93
C PRO A 164 7.51 -2.70 36.56
N GLY A 165 6.65 -3.59 36.05
CA GLY A 165 5.29 -3.23 35.66
C GLY A 165 5.22 -2.22 34.51
N ASN A 166 6.26 -2.14 33.68
CA ASN A 166 6.39 -1.19 32.57
C ASN A 166 6.40 0.29 32.98
N ALA A 167 6.86 0.62 34.20
CA ALA A 167 6.97 1.99 34.68
C ALA A 167 7.86 2.90 33.79
N TRP A 168 8.76 2.31 32.99
CA TRP A 168 9.58 3.03 32.01
C TRP A 168 8.76 3.66 30.86
N MET A 169 7.51 3.21 30.66
CA MET A 169 6.63 3.76 29.62
C MET A 169 6.17 5.19 29.90
N THR A 170 6.17 5.62 31.17
CA THR A 170 5.68 6.94 31.58
C THR A 170 6.75 7.79 32.25
N ALA A 171 7.78 7.18 32.83
CA ALA A 171 8.91 7.90 33.41
C ALA A 171 9.67 8.75 32.35
N PRO A 172 10.21 9.93 32.71
CA PRO A 172 11.06 10.71 31.80
C PRO A 172 12.21 9.89 31.22
N ILE A 173 12.44 10.00 29.91
CA ILE A 173 13.41 9.15 29.19
C ILE A 173 14.80 9.27 29.81
N GLY A 174 15.25 10.49 30.13
CA GLY A 174 16.57 10.70 30.72
C GLY A 174 16.73 10.08 32.11
N GLU A 175 15.67 10.05 32.91
CA GLU A 175 15.67 9.37 34.21
C GLU A 175 15.79 7.85 34.04
N VAL A 176 15.12 7.28 33.03
CA VAL A 176 15.26 5.85 32.71
C VAL A 176 16.69 5.54 32.26
N CYS A 177 17.25 6.32 31.34
CA CYS A 177 18.64 6.18 30.89
C CYS A 177 19.62 6.23 32.07
N GLN A 178 19.50 7.25 32.93
CA GLN A 178 20.36 7.42 34.09
C GLN A 178 20.23 6.28 35.11
N ALA A 179 19.02 5.82 35.39
CA ALA A 179 18.81 4.72 36.35
C ALA A 179 19.44 3.40 35.87
N VAL A 180 19.59 3.23 34.56
CA VAL A 180 20.22 2.06 33.95
C VAL A 180 21.74 2.20 33.89
N GLN A 181 22.26 3.35 33.42
CA GLN A 181 23.70 3.54 33.22
C GLN A 181 24.44 4.01 34.47
N VAL A 182 23.80 4.80 35.32
CA VAL A 182 24.39 5.39 36.54
C VAL A 182 25.62 6.24 36.19
N SER A 183 25.45 7.17 35.26
CA SER A 183 26.51 8.09 34.83
C SER A 183 26.72 9.24 35.83
N SER A 184 27.93 9.82 35.85
CA SER A 184 28.24 11.04 36.61
C SER A 184 27.58 12.31 36.04
N TYR A 185 26.95 12.22 34.87
CA TYR A 185 26.32 13.36 34.17
C TYR A 185 24.85 13.10 33.83
N PRO A 186 23.96 12.96 34.84
CA PRO A 186 22.59 12.49 34.66
C PRO A 186 21.74 13.38 33.73
N THR A 187 22.01 14.69 33.69
CA THR A 187 21.20 15.65 32.92
C THR A 187 21.36 15.50 31.41
N ARG A 188 22.44 14.87 30.93
CA ARG A 188 22.78 14.80 29.50
C ARG A 188 21.79 13.96 28.67
N TYR A 189 21.16 12.95 29.26
CA TYR A 189 20.23 12.09 28.51
C TYR A 189 18.95 12.81 28.11
N GLN A 190 18.35 13.56 29.02
CA GLN A 190 17.05 14.17 28.76
C GLN A 190 17.14 15.22 27.64
N GLU A 191 18.28 15.89 27.50
CA GLU A 191 18.56 16.82 26.39
C GLU A 191 18.55 16.14 25.02
N GLN A 192 18.93 14.86 24.95
CA GLN A 192 18.99 14.10 23.69
C GLN A 192 17.73 13.31 23.40
N ALA A 193 16.75 13.26 24.32
CA ALA A 193 15.56 12.42 24.19
C ALA A 193 14.73 12.73 22.93
N ALA A 194 14.61 14.02 22.58
CA ALA A 194 13.88 14.44 21.38
C ALA A 194 14.57 13.97 20.08
N ASP A 195 15.89 14.06 20.02
CA ASP A 195 16.67 13.57 18.88
C ASP A 195 16.68 12.04 18.82
N GLY A 196 16.73 11.37 19.98
CA GLY A 196 16.55 9.92 20.07
C GLY A 196 15.23 9.47 19.45
N GLN A 197 14.14 10.19 19.72
CA GLN A 197 12.83 9.90 19.13
C GLN A 197 12.82 10.14 17.62
N ARG A 198 13.45 11.21 17.13
CA ARG A 198 13.57 11.50 15.68
C ARG A 198 14.34 10.39 14.96
N ILE A 199 15.45 9.92 15.52
CA ILE A 199 16.22 8.79 14.98
C ILE A 199 15.36 7.53 14.94
N VAL A 200 14.64 7.22 16.02
CA VAL A 200 13.75 6.04 16.03
C VAL A 200 12.67 6.16 14.96
N ASN A 201 12.01 7.30 14.83
CA ASN A 201 10.96 7.49 13.82
C ASN A 201 11.47 7.25 12.39
N GLU A 202 12.69 7.69 12.10
CA GLU A 202 13.34 7.50 10.80
C GLU A 202 13.79 6.05 10.56
N VAL A 203 14.40 5.41 11.57
CA VAL A 203 15.10 4.13 11.41
C VAL A 203 14.24 2.91 11.71
N TRP A 204 13.24 3.04 12.59
CA TRP A 204 12.28 1.98 12.90
C TRP A 204 11.65 1.30 11.67
N PRO A 205 11.20 2.03 10.63
CA PRO A 205 10.68 1.41 9.42
C PRO A 205 11.74 0.78 8.50
N LEU A 206 13.05 1.03 8.71
CA LEU A 206 14.14 0.48 7.89
C LEU A 206 14.61 -0.89 8.37
N VAL A 207 14.56 -1.12 9.69
CA VAL A 207 14.92 -2.40 10.35
C VAL A 207 13.98 -3.51 9.91
N SER A 208 12.75 -3.09 9.78
CA SER A 208 11.64 -3.68 9.09
C SER A 208 11.90 -3.73 7.59
N ALA A 209 12.69 -4.69 7.10
CA ALA A 209 12.95 -4.85 5.66
C ALA A 209 11.63 -4.75 4.87
N PRO A 210 11.62 -4.18 3.64
CA PRO A 210 10.46 -4.29 2.78
C PRO A 210 10.26 -5.77 2.48
N VAL A 211 9.40 -6.40 3.29
CA VAL A 211 8.84 -7.68 2.96
C VAL A 211 8.00 -7.40 1.72
N THR A 212 8.42 -7.91 0.56
CA THR A 212 7.51 -8.02 -0.56
C THR A 212 6.46 -9.04 -0.16
N ALA A 213 5.19 -8.66 -0.22
CA ALA A 213 4.10 -9.57 0.07
C ALA A 213 4.17 -10.76 -0.90
N VAL A 214 4.31 -11.96 -0.35
CA VAL A 214 4.32 -13.22 -1.11
C VAL A 214 2.93 -13.83 -1.03
N GLU A 215 2.37 -14.15 -2.19
CA GLU A 215 1.05 -14.79 -2.33
C GLU A 215 0.98 -16.08 -1.50
N GLY A 216 -0.12 -16.27 -0.76
CA GLY A 216 -0.36 -17.44 0.08
C GLY A 216 0.49 -17.54 1.36
N ARG A 217 1.39 -16.58 1.61
CA ARG A 217 2.24 -16.57 2.81
C ARG A 217 1.55 -15.86 3.96
N LEU A 218 1.79 -16.37 5.18
CA LEU A 218 1.31 -15.76 6.41
C LEU A 218 2.27 -14.72 6.96
N TYR A 219 1.67 -13.62 7.40
CA TYR A 219 2.37 -12.51 8.06
C TYR A 219 1.72 -12.20 9.40
N ARG A 220 2.54 -11.83 10.38
CA ARG A 220 2.10 -11.47 11.74
C ARG A 220 2.63 -10.10 12.14
N GLU A 221 1.73 -9.20 12.54
CA GLU A 221 2.08 -7.90 13.13
C GLU A 221 2.31 -8.01 14.65
N PRO A 222 3.01 -7.05 15.29
CA PRO A 222 3.25 -7.07 16.74
C PRO A 222 1.96 -7.01 17.57
N SER A 223 0.87 -6.47 17.01
CA SER A 223 -0.46 -6.48 17.63
C SER A 223 -1.06 -7.88 17.81
N GLY A 224 -0.46 -8.89 17.19
CA GLY A 224 -1.00 -10.25 17.13
C GLY A 224 -1.87 -10.52 15.91
N THR A 225 -2.12 -9.52 15.06
CA THR A 225 -2.88 -9.71 13.82
C THR A 225 -2.12 -10.65 12.87
N ILE A 226 -2.80 -11.68 12.39
CA ILE A 226 -2.27 -12.63 11.39
C ILE A 226 -3.07 -12.47 10.10
N ALA A 227 -2.38 -12.45 8.96
CA ALA A 227 -3.02 -12.41 7.65
C ALA A 227 -2.29 -13.28 6.61
N VAL A 228 -3.04 -13.85 5.68
CA VAL A 228 -2.52 -14.45 4.45
C VAL A 228 -2.63 -13.44 3.31
N ILE A 229 -1.71 -13.46 2.35
CA ILE A 229 -1.80 -12.61 1.16
C ILE A 229 -2.58 -13.33 0.06
N ALA A 230 -3.66 -12.69 -0.41
CA ALA A 230 -4.46 -13.12 -1.56
C ALA A 230 -4.60 -11.98 -2.57
N GLY A 231 -4.11 -12.17 -3.79
CA GLY A 231 -4.12 -11.16 -4.82
C GLY A 231 -3.27 -9.93 -4.50
N GLY A 232 -2.31 -10.05 -3.57
CA GLY A 232 -1.57 -8.91 -3.00
C GLY A 232 -2.27 -8.21 -1.83
N ALA A 233 -3.49 -8.60 -1.46
CA ALA A 233 -4.21 -8.03 -0.33
C ALA A 233 -4.16 -8.91 0.93
N PRO A 234 -4.14 -8.31 2.13
CA PRO A 234 -4.08 -9.04 3.38
C PRO A 234 -5.47 -9.55 3.79
N VAL A 235 -5.65 -10.86 3.78
CA VAL A 235 -6.81 -11.52 4.36
C VAL A 235 -6.52 -11.84 5.82
N ARG A 236 -7.10 -11.04 6.73
CA ARG A 236 -6.87 -11.15 8.18
C ARG A 236 -7.69 -12.28 8.77
N PHE A 237 -7.10 -13.02 9.71
CA PHE A 237 -7.80 -14.02 10.49
C PHE A 237 -8.36 -13.41 11.78
N ALA A 238 -9.59 -13.76 12.13
CA ALA A 238 -10.28 -13.29 13.33
C ALA A 238 -9.85 -14.07 14.58
N SER A 239 -9.42 -15.32 14.43
CA SER A 239 -8.97 -16.19 15.51
C SER A 239 -7.98 -17.25 15.01
N MET A 240 -7.30 -17.91 15.96
CA MET A 240 -6.45 -19.07 15.66
C MET A 240 -7.26 -20.27 15.15
N ASP A 241 -8.51 -20.42 15.57
CA ASP A 241 -9.40 -21.48 15.06
C ASP A 241 -9.73 -21.26 13.59
N GLU A 242 -9.97 -20.01 13.18
CA GLU A 242 -10.19 -19.66 11.77
C GLU A 242 -8.92 -19.89 10.92
N LEU A 243 -7.74 -19.57 11.47
CA LEU A 243 -6.45 -19.89 10.85
C LEU A 243 -6.26 -21.41 10.71
N ALA A 244 -6.61 -22.19 11.73
CA ALA A 244 -6.51 -23.65 11.68
C ALA A 244 -7.49 -24.25 10.66
N ALA A 245 -8.75 -23.79 10.66
CA ALA A 245 -9.80 -24.25 9.73
C ALA A 245 -9.47 -23.96 8.25
N THR A 246 -8.63 -22.96 7.98
CA THR A 246 -8.15 -22.64 6.63
C THR A 246 -6.94 -23.47 6.18
N GLY A 247 -6.47 -24.39 7.03
CA GLY A 247 -5.32 -25.28 6.77
C GLY A 247 -3.97 -24.65 7.11
N TYR A 248 -3.96 -23.46 7.72
CA TYR A 248 -2.75 -22.71 8.05
C TYR A 248 -2.23 -22.92 9.48
N GLY A 249 -2.87 -23.77 10.28
CA GLY A 249 -2.55 -23.92 11.71
C GLY A 249 -1.09 -24.29 12.03
N SER A 250 -0.38 -24.94 11.11
CA SER A 250 1.04 -25.28 11.23
C SER A 250 1.95 -24.53 10.25
N ALA A 251 1.40 -23.62 9.44
CA ALA A 251 2.18 -22.90 8.44
C ALA A 251 3.09 -21.84 9.09
N PRO A 252 4.30 -21.61 8.54
CA PRO A 252 5.25 -20.68 9.13
C PRO A 252 4.75 -19.23 9.03
N LEU A 253 4.82 -18.51 10.15
CA LEU A 253 4.49 -17.09 10.24
C LEU A 253 5.74 -16.24 9.96
N THR A 254 5.58 -15.19 9.17
CA THR A 254 6.63 -14.19 8.96
C THR A 254 6.31 -12.92 9.74
N ALA A 255 7.16 -12.56 10.69
CA ALA A 255 7.00 -11.32 11.45
C ALA A 255 7.15 -10.11 10.53
N VAL A 256 6.21 -9.16 10.64
CA VAL A 256 6.20 -7.90 9.90
C VAL A 256 5.99 -6.72 10.85
N PRO A 257 6.36 -5.51 10.43
CA PRO A 257 6.23 -4.31 11.27
C PRO A 257 4.77 -3.94 11.49
N ALA A 258 4.50 -3.20 12.58
CA ALA A 258 3.16 -2.66 12.82
C ALA A 258 2.66 -1.80 11.65
N GLY A 259 1.40 -2.02 11.27
CA GLY A 259 0.75 -1.31 10.18
C GLY A 259 1.27 -1.67 8.78
N TRP A 260 2.12 -2.70 8.63
CA TRP A 260 2.60 -3.15 7.33
C TRP A 260 1.46 -3.70 6.47
N LEU A 261 0.53 -4.44 7.07
CA LEU A 261 -0.63 -4.96 6.33
C LEU A 261 -1.52 -3.82 5.80
N ASN A 262 -1.61 -2.70 6.52
CA ASN A 262 -2.40 -1.53 6.10
C ASN A 262 -1.80 -0.78 4.90
N ARG A 263 -0.52 -1.02 4.58
CA ARG A 263 0.16 -0.40 3.43
C ARG A 263 0.00 -1.20 2.14
N LEU A 264 -0.52 -2.43 2.22
CA LEU A 264 -0.81 -3.26 1.05
C LEU A 264 -2.11 -2.79 0.38
N PRO A 265 -2.36 -3.18 -0.89
CA PRO A 265 -3.71 -3.13 -1.45
C PRO A 265 -4.69 -3.82 -0.50
N GLN A 266 -5.83 -3.20 -0.21
CA GLN A 266 -6.81 -3.80 0.71
C GLN A 266 -7.81 -4.72 0.00
N GLU A 267 -7.85 -4.65 -1.33
CA GLU A 267 -8.65 -5.53 -2.18
C GLU A 267 -7.73 -6.43 -3.02
N PRO A 268 -8.04 -7.73 -3.15
CA PRO A 268 -7.31 -8.61 -4.05
C PRO A 268 -7.36 -8.07 -5.47
N ARG A 269 -6.25 -8.22 -6.19
CA ARG A 269 -6.22 -7.93 -7.63
C ARG A 269 -7.25 -8.76 -8.37
N ASP A 270 -7.80 -8.18 -9.42
CA ASP A 270 -8.65 -8.90 -10.37
C ASP A 270 -7.94 -10.15 -10.93
N GLY A 271 -8.70 -11.24 -11.06
CA GLY A 271 -8.21 -12.55 -11.45
C GLY A 271 -7.66 -13.40 -10.29
N THR A 272 -7.76 -12.92 -9.05
CA THR A 272 -7.43 -13.72 -7.87
C THR A 272 -8.48 -14.79 -7.62
N PHE A 273 -8.03 -16.01 -7.32
CA PHE A 273 -8.90 -17.13 -6.94
C PHE A 273 -8.84 -17.36 -5.44
N LEU A 274 -10.00 -17.23 -4.79
CA LEU A 274 -10.18 -17.49 -3.37
C LEU A 274 -10.82 -18.87 -3.19
N ARG A 275 -10.31 -19.66 -2.26
CA ARG A 275 -10.83 -20.99 -1.93
C ARG A 275 -11.41 -20.98 -0.53
N ASP A 276 -12.68 -21.38 -0.44
CA ASP A 276 -13.29 -21.73 0.84
C ASP A 276 -12.66 -23.05 1.31
N ALA A 277 -11.91 -23.00 2.40
CA ALA A 277 -11.25 -24.17 2.94
C ALA A 277 -12.23 -25.21 3.52
N ALA A 278 -13.45 -24.80 3.91
CA ALA A 278 -14.41 -25.68 4.54
C ALA A 278 -15.05 -26.69 3.57
N ASN A 279 -15.33 -26.25 2.33
CA ASN A 279 -16.01 -27.08 1.32
C ASN A 279 -15.24 -27.19 0.00
N GLY A 280 -14.12 -26.48 -0.14
CA GLY A 280 -13.28 -26.50 -1.35
C GLY A 280 -13.83 -25.67 -2.51
N ALA A 281 -14.92 -24.91 -2.34
CA ALA A 281 -15.46 -24.04 -3.37
C ALA A 281 -14.46 -22.92 -3.72
N ILE A 282 -14.30 -22.65 -5.01
CA ILE A 282 -13.36 -21.64 -5.51
C ILE A 282 -14.16 -20.50 -6.13
N SER A 283 -13.77 -19.27 -5.84
CA SER A 283 -14.33 -18.06 -6.43
C SER A 283 -13.26 -17.23 -7.11
N VAL A 284 -13.55 -16.67 -8.29
CA VAL A 284 -12.70 -15.65 -8.92
C VAL A 284 -13.19 -14.26 -8.55
N ILE A 285 -12.25 -13.32 -8.34
CA ILE A 285 -12.53 -11.90 -8.12
C ILE A 285 -12.36 -11.12 -9.43
N ALA A 286 -13.36 -10.31 -9.79
CA ALA A 286 -13.30 -9.37 -10.91
C ALA A 286 -14.11 -8.11 -10.60
N GLY A 287 -13.48 -6.93 -10.69
CA GLY A 287 -14.13 -5.65 -10.40
C GLY A 287 -14.67 -5.56 -8.98
N GLY A 288 -13.99 -6.15 -8.00
CA GLY A 288 -14.44 -6.22 -6.60
C GLY A 288 -15.63 -7.17 -6.35
N ALA A 289 -16.06 -7.94 -7.36
CA ALA A 289 -17.12 -8.94 -7.22
C ALA A 289 -16.57 -10.36 -7.28
N LYS A 290 -17.23 -11.28 -6.58
CA LYS A 290 -16.95 -12.72 -6.65
C LYS A 290 -17.88 -13.44 -7.61
N TYR A 291 -17.36 -14.48 -8.23
CA TYR A 291 -18.14 -15.53 -8.88
C TYR A 291 -17.62 -16.89 -8.44
N GLY A 292 -18.50 -17.74 -7.90
CA GLY A 292 -18.17 -19.10 -7.51
C GLY A 292 -18.13 -20.02 -8.73
N LEU A 293 -17.01 -20.70 -8.92
CA LEU A 293 -16.80 -21.62 -10.03
C LEU A 293 -17.42 -22.97 -9.71
N THR A 294 -18.07 -23.57 -10.71
CA THR A 294 -18.29 -25.01 -10.73
C THR A 294 -16.96 -25.75 -10.93
N LEU A 295 -16.92 -27.03 -10.56
CA LEU A 295 -15.73 -27.86 -10.79
C LEU A 295 -15.33 -27.87 -12.28
N ALA A 296 -16.31 -28.00 -13.18
CA ALA A 296 -16.07 -28.00 -14.61
C ALA A 296 -15.50 -26.67 -15.12
N GLU A 297 -15.97 -25.52 -14.62
CA GLU A 297 -15.40 -24.21 -14.98
C GLU A 297 -13.96 -24.08 -14.47
N TRP A 298 -13.67 -24.48 -13.23
CA TRP A 298 -12.31 -24.42 -12.68
C TRP A 298 -11.34 -25.31 -13.46
N GLU A 299 -11.78 -26.50 -13.88
CA GLU A 299 -11.01 -27.41 -14.73
C GLU A 299 -10.79 -26.85 -16.14
N ALA A 300 -11.83 -26.31 -16.77
CA ALA A 300 -11.74 -25.69 -18.10
C ALA A 300 -10.79 -24.48 -18.11
N MET A 301 -10.67 -23.77 -17.00
CA MET A 301 -9.71 -22.69 -16.80
C MET A 301 -8.28 -23.17 -16.47
N GLY A 302 -8.03 -24.48 -16.46
CA GLY A 302 -6.71 -25.05 -16.21
C GLY A 302 -6.33 -25.17 -14.74
N ARG A 303 -7.33 -25.25 -13.84
CA ARG A 303 -7.14 -25.37 -12.38
C ARG A 303 -6.21 -24.29 -11.80
N PRO A 304 -6.53 -22.99 -11.99
CA PRO A 304 -5.70 -21.92 -11.47
C PRO A 304 -5.48 -22.07 -9.96
N GLY A 305 -4.27 -21.69 -9.52
CA GLY A 305 -3.91 -21.65 -8.10
C GLY A 305 -4.86 -20.75 -7.33
N SER A 306 -5.24 -21.18 -6.12
CA SER A 306 -6.18 -20.48 -5.26
C SER A 306 -5.65 -20.36 -3.85
N ILE A 307 -6.08 -19.33 -3.12
CA ILE A 307 -5.67 -19.06 -1.75
C ILE A 307 -6.80 -19.43 -0.80
N ASN A 308 -6.49 -20.26 0.19
CA ASN A 308 -7.45 -20.60 1.23
C ASN A 308 -7.75 -19.35 2.05
N VAL A 309 -9.03 -19.04 2.20
CA VAL A 309 -9.49 -17.89 2.99
C VAL A 309 -10.73 -18.28 3.80
N PRO A 310 -11.03 -17.55 4.88
CA PRO A 310 -12.26 -17.78 5.64
C PRO A 310 -13.51 -17.48 4.81
N LEU A 311 -14.57 -18.29 4.97
CA LEU A 311 -15.83 -18.10 4.25
C LEU A 311 -16.46 -16.71 4.48
N ARG A 312 -16.30 -16.13 5.68
CA ARG A 312 -16.79 -14.77 5.96
C ARG A 312 -16.19 -13.74 5.00
N VAL A 313 -14.90 -13.88 4.65
CA VAL A 313 -14.18 -12.96 3.76
C VAL A 313 -14.70 -13.10 2.34
N ILE A 314 -14.93 -14.34 1.90
CA ILE A 314 -15.58 -14.57 0.59
C ILE A 314 -16.98 -13.92 0.59
N ASN A 315 -17.73 -13.95 1.70
CA ASN A 315 -19.07 -13.37 1.80
C ASN A 315 -19.12 -11.84 1.85
N GLU A 316 -18.00 -11.18 2.09
CA GLU A 316 -17.90 -9.71 2.01
C GLU A 316 -17.99 -9.20 0.55
N TYR A 317 -17.62 -10.02 -0.44
CA TYR A 317 -17.66 -9.62 -1.85
C TYR A 317 -19.06 -9.69 -2.46
N GLY A 318 -19.43 -8.65 -3.20
CA GLY A 318 -20.63 -8.60 -4.02
C GLY A 318 -20.58 -9.55 -5.22
N ARG A 319 -21.68 -9.62 -5.97
CA ARG A 319 -21.80 -10.49 -7.18
C ARG A 319 -21.75 -9.73 -8.50
N VAL A 320 -21.80 -8.41 -8.45
CA VAL A 320 -21.85 -7.55 -9.63
C VAL A 320 -20.54 -6.78 -9.69
N PRO A 321 -19.71 -6.98 -10.73
CA PRO A 321 -18.47 -6.23 -10.90
C PRO A 321 -18.74 -4.72 -10.99
N ALA A 322 -17.76 -3.94 -10.54
CA ALA A 322 -17.78 -2.49 -10.65
C ALA A 322 -17.89 -2.03 -12.12
N ASP A 323 -18.48 -0.86 -12.30
CA ASP A 323 -18.61 -0.20 -13.60
C ASP A 323 -17.26 0.04 -14.25
N GLY A 324 -17.14 -0.28 -15.53
CA GLY A 324 -15.89 -0.23 -16.28
C GLY A 324 -15.03 -1.49 -16.16
N THR A 325 -15.46 -2.54 -15.44
CA THR A 325 -14.75 -3.83 -15.43
C THR A 325 -14.82 -4.50 -16.80
N LEU A 326 -13.70 -5.05 -17.28
CA LEU A 326 -13.63 -5.83 -18.51
C LEU A 326 -13.49 -7.31 -18.18
N LEU A 327 -14.45 -8.11 -18.61
CA LEU A 327 -14.45 -9.56 -18.45
C LEU A 327 -14.07 -10.22 -19.78
N ARG A 328 -13.06 -11.09 -19.76
CA ARG A 328 -12.66 -11.91 -20.91
C ARG A 328 -13.14 -13.33 -20.69
N ASN A 329 -13.96 -13.83 -21.61
CA ASN A 329 -14.32 -15.24 -21.61
C ASN A 329 -13.07 -16.10 -21.85
N HIS A 330 -12.74 -16.98 -20.91
CA HIS A 330 -11.56 -17.83 -21.01
C HIS A 330 -11.59 -18.80 -22.21
N THR A 331 -12.78 -19.14 -22.72
CA THR A 331 -12.95 -20.14 -23.78
C THR A 331 -12.63 -19.59 -25.18
N ASP A 332 -13.18 -18.43 -25.53
CA ASP A 332 -13.09 -17.85 -26.88
C ASP A 332 -12.34 -16.51 -26.92
N GLY A 333 -11.95 -15.96 -25.76
CA GLY A 333 -11.26 -14.68 -25.64
C GLY A 333 -12.16 -13.45 -25.86
N ALA A 334 -13.47 -13.61 -26.03
CA ALA A 334 -14.40 -12.49 -26.18
C ALA A 334 -14.39 -11.60 -24.93
N ILE A 335 -14.32 -10.28 -25.13
CA ILE A 335 -14.25 -9.30 -24.04
C ILE A 335 -15.58 -8.59 -23.91
N SER A 336 -16.08 -8.44 -22.69
CA SER A 336 -17.28 -7.65 -22.38
C SER A 336 -16.95 -6.57 -21.36
N VAL A 337 -17.49 -5.36 -21.56
CA VAL A 337 -17.46 -4.30 -20.56
C VAL A 337 -18.71 -4.36 -19.67
N VAL A 338 -18.54 -4.10 -18.38
CA VAL A 338 -19.62 -4.07 -17.38
C VAL A 338 -20.01 -2.63 -17.06
N ALA A 339 -21.31 -2.35 -17.05
CA ALA A 339 -21.86 -1.09 -16.54
C ALA A 339 -23.28 -1.31 -15.99
N GLY A 340 -23.57 -0.80 -14.79
CA GLY A 340 -24.87 -0.93 -14.15
C GLY A 340 -25.28 -2.39 -13.91
N GLY A 341 -24.31 -3.30 -13.79
CA GLY A 341 -24.54 -4.75 -13.73
C GLY A 341 -24.99 -5.41 -15.03
N ALA A 342 -24.94 -4.70 -16.15
CA ALA A 342 -25.10 -5.25 -17.48
C ALA A 342 -23.77 -5.39 -18.20
N LYS A 343 -23.78 -6.18 -19.28
CA LYS A 343 -22.62 -6.44 -20.12
C LYS A 343 -22.83 -5.98 -21.55
N TYR A 344 -21.74 -5.64 -22.21
CA TYR A 344 -21.69 -5.47 -23.67
C TYR A 344 -20.42 -6.07 -24.25
N GLY A 345 -20.59 -6.99 -25.20
CA GLY A 345 -19.51 -7.63 -25.92
C GLY A 345 -18.82 -6.64 -26.86
N LEU A 346 -17.51 -6.53 -26.74
CA LEU A 346 -16.67 -5.66 -27.55
C LEU A 346 -16.11 -6.42 -28.75
N SER A 347 -16.22 -5.83 -29.93
CA SER A 347 -15.34 -6.16 -31.04
C SER A 347 -13.90 -5.74 -30.71
N LEU A 348 -12.93 -6.32 -31.43
CA LEU A 348 -11.52 -5.95 -31.29
C LEU A 348 -11.33 -4.43 -31.44
N ALA A 349 -11.83 -3.85 -32.54
CA ALA A 349 -11.71 -2.41 -32.81
C ALA A 349 -12.31 -1.52 -31.70
N GLN A 350 -13.42 -1.93 -31.09
CA GLN A 350 -13.99 -1.21 -29.94
C GLN A 350 -13.05 -1.28 -28.73
N TRP A 351 -12.55 -2.46 -28.38
CA TRP A 351 -11.58 -2.61 -27.27
C TRP A 351 -10.28 -1.82 -27.52
N GLU A 352 -9.82 -1.71 -28.77
CA GLU A 352 -8.68 -0.85 -29.13
C GLU A 352 -8.98 0.63 -28.90
N ARG A 353 -10.18 1.11 -29.25
CA ARG A 353 -10.60 2.50 -28.98
C ARG A 353 -10.72 2.81 -27.49
N LEU A 354 -11.00 1.81 -26.65
CA LEU A 354 -10.96 1.95 -25.20
C LEU A 354 -9.50 2.01 -24.67
N GLY A 355 -8.49 1.86 -25.51
CA GLY A 355 -7.08 1.85 -25.13
C GLY A 355 -6.57 0.49 -24.67
N LYS A 356 -7.24 -0.61 -25.03
CA LYS A 356 -6.91 -1.98 -24.63
C LYS A 356 -6.75 -2.14 -23.10
N PRO A 357 -7.73 -1.68 -22.30
CA PRO A 357 -7.67 -1.84 -20.84
C PRO A 357 -7.53 -3.32 -20.47
N ALA A 358 -6.89 -3.57 -19.33
CA ALA A 358 -6.75 -4.91 -18.79
C ALA A 358 -8.13 -5.57 -18.61
N SER A 359 -8.20 -6.87 -18.87
CA SER A 359 -9.41 -7.67 -18.77
C SER A 359 -9.16 -8.91 -17.90
N VAL A 360 -10.17 -9.34 -17.16
CA VAL A 360 -10.09 -10.47 -16.25
C VAL A 360 -10.57 -11.74 -16.94
N ASN A 361 -9.76 -12.79 -16.97
CA ASN A 361 -10.18 -14.09 -17.50
C ASN A 361 -11.19 -14.74 -16.54
N VAL A 362 -12.39 -15.02 -17.05
CA VAL A 362 -13.51 -15.58 -16.28
C VAL A 362 -14.24 -16.66 -17.08
N PRO A 363 -14.99 -17.56 -16.41
CA PRO A 363 -15.87 -18.47 -17.11
C PRO A 363 -17.06 -17.72 -17.73
N ILE A 364 -17.58 -18.26 -18.84
CA ILE A 364 -18.77 -17.71 -19.51
C ILE A 364 -19.99 -17.66 -18.57
N GLY A 365 -20.07 -18.58 -17.60
CA GLY A 365 -21.10 -18.57 -16.57
C GLY A 365 -21.15 -17.25 -15.79
N PHE A 366 -19.98 -16.66 -15.46
CA PHE A 366 -19.92 -15.36 -14.79
C PHE A 366 -20.50 -14.26 -15.67
N ILE A 367 -20.05 -14.18 -16.93
CA ILE A 367 -20.55 -13.19 -17.90
C ILE A 367 -22.06 -13.33 -18.08
N ASN A 368 -22.58 -14.57 -18.09
CA ASN A 368 -24.02 -14.84 -18.23
C ASN A 368 -24.86 -14.40 -17.02
N THR A 369 -24.27 -14.20 -15.84
CA THR A 369 -24.99 -13.63 -14.69
C THR A 369 -25.36 -12.15 -14.86
N LEU A 370 -24.70 -11.44 -15.79
CA LEU A 370 -24.91 -10.01 -16.02
C LEU A 370 -26.09 -9.73 -16.95
N GLY A 371 -26.80 -8.63 -16.69
CA GLY A 371 -27.93 -8.18 -17.51
C GLY A 371 -27.53 -7.69 -18.90
N SER A 372 -28.53 -7.40 -19.74
CA SER A 372 -28.34 -6.75 -21.04
C SER A 372 -28.43 -5.22 -20.97
N ASP A 373 -29.28 -4.71 -20.07
CA ASP A 373 -29.52 -3.28 -19.90
C ASP A 373 -28.92 -2.80 -18.57
N PRO A 374 -28.07 -1.76 -18.57
CA PRO A 374 -27.57 -1.18 -17.33
C PRO A 374 -28.73 -0.71 -16.44
N ARG A 375 -28.59 -0.90 -15.13
CA ARG A 375 -29.57 -0.40 -14.16
C ARG A 375 -29.79 1.12 -14.34
N PRO A 376 -31.01 1.62 -14.12
CA PRO A 376 -31.26 3.06 -14.10
C PRO A 376 -30.37 3.77 -13.08
N GLY A 377 -29.87 4.96 -13.42
CA GLY A 377 -28.89 5.68 -12.61
C GLY A 377 -27.42 5.36 -12.93
N THR A 378 -27.14 4.57 -13.96
CA THR A 378 -25.78 4.28 -14.40
C THR A 378 -25.27 5.39 -15.32
N PHE A 379 -24.03 5.81 -15.13
CA PHE A 379 -23.37 6.81 -15.98
C PHE A 379 -22.39 6.15 -16.93
N LEU A 380 -22.48 6.52 -18.21
CA LEU A 380 -21.70 5.96 -19.29
C LEU A 380 -20.99 7.08 -20.03
N ARG A 381 -19.71 6.91 -20.30
CA ARG A 381 -18.94 7.87 -21.09
C ARG A 381 -18.59 7.26 -22.44
N ASP A 382 -18.99 7.93 -23.51
CA ASP A 382 -18.55 7.61 -24.85
C ASP A 382 -17.05 7.97 -24.98
N VAL A 383 -16.22 6.96 -25.24
CA VAL A 383 -14.78 7.15 -25.40
C VAL A 383 -14.40 7.96 -26.64
N ALA A 384 -15.27 8.05 -27.64
CA ALA A 384 -14.95 8.72 -28.90
C ALA A 384 -14.96 10.25 -28.79
N ASN A 385 -15.93 10.81 -28.04
CA ASN A 385 -16.11 12.27 -27.92
C ASN A 385 -16.16 12.75 -26.46
N GLY A 386 -16.15 11.84 -25.48
CA GLY A 386 -16.16 12.18 -24.06
C GLY A 386 -17.52 12.54 -23.47
N SER A 387 -18.61 12.47 -24.26
CA SER A 387 -19.97 12.77 -23.79
C SER A 387 -20.40 11.76 -22.73
N ILE A 388 -21.11 12.25 -21.71
CA ILE A 388 -21.61 11.44 -20.60
C ILE A 388 -23.11 11.24 -20.75
N TYR A 389 -23.56 10.01 -20.54
CA TYR A 389 -24.95 9.60 -20.66
C TYR A 389 -25.44 8.98 -19.35
N LEU A 390 -26.65 9.33 -18.95
CA LEU A 390 -27.37 8.71 -17.84
C LEU A 390 -28.35 7.67 -18.38
N THR A 391 -28.39 6.48 -17.76
CA THR A 391 -29.40 5.46 -18.05
C THR A 391 -30.66 5.67 -17.21
N ILE A 392 -31.84 5.62 -17.84
CA ILE A 392 -33.11 5.99 -17.21
C ILE A 392 -34.21 5.04 -17.68
N GLY A 393 -34.57 4.04 -16.89
CA GLY A 393 -35.66 3.11 -17.25
C GLY A 393 -35.48 2.41 -18.61
N GLY A 394 -34.24 2.10 -19.00
CA GLY A 394 -33.87 1.54 -20.30
C GLY A 394 -33.68 2.58 -21.43
N ALA A 395 -33.86 3.86 -21.13
CA ALA A 395 -33.51 4.96 -22.01
C ALA A 395 -32.13 5.54 -21.69
N LYS A 396 -31.65 6.41 -22.58
CA LYS A 396 -30.44 7.22 -22.39
C LYS A 396 -30.77 8.70 -22.37
N TYR A 397 -29.94 9.46 -21.67
CA TYR A 397 -29.93 10.91 -21.76
C TYR A 397 -28.49 11.43 -21.78
N GLY A 398 -28.13 12.19 -22.82
CA GLY A 398 -26.84 12.86 -22.90
C GLY A 398 -26.83 14.10 -22.02
N LEU A 399 -25.89 14.15 -21.06
CA LEU A 399 -25.79 15.22 -20.09
C LEU A 399 -24.98 16.39 -20.66
N THR A 400 -25.45 17.60 -20.39
CA THR A 400 -24.57 18.77 -20.46
C THR A 400 -23.59 18.77 -19.28
N TRP A 401 -22.49 19.51 -19.42
CA TRP A 401 -21.51 19.62 -18.34
C TRP A 401 -22.12 20.17 -17.04
N ALA A 402 -22.99 21.18 -17.14
CA ALA A 402 -23.67 21.76 -15.98
C ALA A 402 -24.61 20.76 -15.28
N GLU A 403 -25.25 19.87 -16.02
CA GLU A 403 -26.10 18.82 -15.41
C GLU A 403 -25.26 17.74 -14.73
N TYR A 404 -24.16 17.32 -15.35
CA TYR A 404 -23.24 16.36 -14.75
C TYR A 404 -22.62 16.89 -13.45
N GLU A 405 -22.27 18.18 -13.43
CA GLU A 405 -21.82 18.89 -12.22
C GLU A 405 -22.91 18.91 -11.13
N ARG A 406 -24.16 19.25 -11.47
CA ARG A 406 -25.29 19.24 -10.51
C ARG A 406 -25.57 17.86 -9.93
N LEU A 407 -25.26 16.80 -10.67
CA LEU A 407 -25.34 15.42 -10.18
C LEU A 407 -24.16 15.01 -9.29
N GLY A 408 -23.19 15.91 -9.07
CA GLY A 408 -22.06 15.72 -8.16
C GLY A 408 -20.90 14.96 -8.78
N TYR A 409 -20.70 15.04 -10.10
CA TYR A 409 -19.64 14.34 -10.83
C TYR A 409 -19.59 12.82 -10.55
N PRO A 410 -20.72 12.10 -10.74
CA PRO A 410 -20.78 10.68 -10.46
C PRO A 410 -19.83 9.87 -11.36
N GLY A 411 -19.22 8.82 -10.82
CA GLY A 411 -18.36 7.92 -11.60
C GLY A 411 -19.09 7.29 -12.79
N PHE A 412 -18.36 7.02 -13.87
CA PHE A 412 -18.89 6.48 -15.13
C PHE A 412 -18.10 5.28 -15.63
N ALA A 413 -18.73 4.43 -16.43
CA ALA A 413 -18.05 3.42 -17.25
C ALA A 413 -17.69 3.99 -18.63
N ASN A 414 -16.45 3.81 -19.06
CA ASN A 414 -16.06 4.07 -20.45
C ASN A 414 -16.61 2.95 -21.36
N VAL A 415 -17.43 3.32 -22.34
CA VAL A 415 -18.09 2.37 -23.23
C VAL A 415 -18.07 2.87 -24.68
N PRO A 416 -18.19 1.96 -25.68
CA PRO A 416 -18.40 2.38 -27.06
C PRO A 416 -19.78 3.02 -27.25
N ILE A 417 -19.85 4.08 -28.07
CA ILE A 417 -21.13 4.73 -28.43
C ILE A 417 -22.13 3.76 -29.05
N GLU A 418 -21.66 2.69 -29.68
CA GLU A 418 -22.52 1.65 -30.26
C GLU A 418 -23.37 0.94 -29.21
N TRP A 419 -22.88 0.78 -27.97
CA TRP A 419 -23.72 0.25 -26.89
C TRP A 419 -24.76 1.28 -26.47
N ILE A 420 -24.35 2.53 -26.26
CA ILE A 420 -25.27 3.63 -25.89
C ILE A 420 -26.38 3.79 -26.95
N ASN A 421 -26.06 3.57 -28.22
CA ASN A 421 -27.03 3.66 -29.31
C ASN A 421 -28.08 2.56 -29.34
N THR A 422 -27.95 1.48 -28.56
CA THR A 422 -29.00 0.46 -28.43
C THR A 422 -30.11 0.87 -27.46
N PHE A 423 -29.90 1.88 -26.62
CA PHE A 423 -30.87 2.30 -25.61
C PHE A 423 -32.00 3.15 -26.20
N ARG A 424 -33.14 3.15 -25.51
CA ARG A 424 -34.34 3.90 -25.91
C ARG A 424 -34.12 5.40 -25.75
N ALA A 425 -34.94 6.19 -26.47
CA ALA A 425 -35.02 7.63 -26.24
C ALA A 425 -35.94 7.98 -25.06
N ILE A 426 -37.00 7.19 -24.83
CA ILE A 426 -38.00 7.41 -23.78
C ILE A 426 -37.95 6.24 -22.80
N PRO A 427 -38.00 6.47 -21.47
CA PRO A 427 -38.03 5.40 -20.48
C PRO A 427 -39.23 4.48 -20.65
N ARG A 428 -39.11 3.24 -20.18
CA ARG A 428 -40.23 2.28 -20.15
C ARG A 428 -41.35 2.76 -19.22
N ASP A 429 -42.58 2.38 -19.53
CA ASP A 429 -43.71 2.56 -18.63
C ASP A 429 -43.45 1.91 -17.27
N GLY A 430 -43.92 2.57 -16.21
CA GLY A 430 -43.62 2.19 -14.82
C GLY A 430 -42.25 2.65 -14.31
N SER A 431 -41.46 3.38 -15.11
CA SER A 431 -40.24 4.03 -14.60
C SER A 431 -40.59 5.24 -13.75
N TYR A 432 -39.91 5.39 -12.60
CA TYR A 432 -40.05 6.54 -11.71
C TYR A 432 -38.85 7.46 -11.83
N LEU A 433 -39.10 8.75 -12.04
CA LEU A 433 -38.10 9.79 -12.23
C LEU A 433 -38.18 10.79 -11.08
N ARG A 434 -37.05 11.26 -10.57
CA ARG A 434 -37.00 12.30 -9.54
C ARG A 434 -36.29 13.51 -10.09
N ASN A 435 -36.98 14.64 -10.16
CA ASN A 435 -36.36 15.91 -10.49
C ASN A 435 -35.35 16.28 -9.39
N VAL A 436 -34.10 16.51 -9.77
CA VAL A 436 -33.05 16.90 -8.82
C VAL A 436 -33.18 18.34 -8.33
N GLU A 437 -33.95 19.19 -9.04
CA GLU A 437 -34.09 20.61 -8.69
C GLU A 437 -35.14 20.85 -7.59
N ASP A 438 -36.30 20.21 -7.69
CA ASP A 438 -37.42 20.42 -6.76
C ASP A 438 -37.86 19.14 -6.02
N GLY A 439 -37.30 17.97 -6.37
CA GLY A 439 -37.62 16.69 -5.74
C GLY A 439 -38.91 16.03 -6.23
N THR A 440 -39.63 16.61 -7.19
CA THR A 440 -40.88 16.08 -7.74
C THR A 440 -40.64 14.69 -8.34
N ILE A 441 -41.52 13.74 -8.03
CA ILE A 441 -41.52 12.39 -8.60
C ILE A 441 -42.45 12.36 -9.80
N TYR A 442 -41.99 11.75 -10.89
CA TYR A 442 -42.80 11.47 -12.07
C TYR A 442 -42.87 9.97 -12.31
N VAL A 443 -44.01 9.48 -12.79
CA VAL A 443 -44.16 8.12 -13.33
C VAL A 443 -44.32 8.17 -14.84
N MET A 444 -43.74 7.20 -15.54
CA MET A 444 -43.85 7.06 -16.99
C MET A 444 -45.03 6.17 -17.37
N THR A 445 -45.93 6.68 -18.22
CA THR A 445 -47.11 5.94 -18.72
C THR A 445 -47.37 6.31 -20.18
N GLY A 446 -47.44 5.34 -21.09
CA GLY A 446 -47.70 5.58 -22.51
C GLY A 446 -46.67 6.52 -23.17
N GLY A 447 -45.42 6.52 -22.70
CA GLY A 447 -44.37 7.43 -23.18
C GLY A 447 -44.49 8.89 -22.72
N LYS A 448 -45.41 9.19 -21.80
CA LYS A 448 -45.58 10.50 -21.17
C LYS A 448 -45.22 10.44 -19.69
N LYS A 449 -44.98 11.60 -19.08
CA LYS A 449 -44.69 11.72 -17.64
C LYS A 449 -45.89 12.29 -16.88
N ASP A 450 -46.16 11.71 -15.72
CA ASP A 450 -47.17 12.15 -14.76
C ASP A 450 -46.52 12.52 -13.44
N ALA A 451 -46.72 13.76 -12.97
CA ALA A 451 -46.23 14.17 -11.66
C ALA A 451 -47.06 13.51 -10.56
N LEU A 452 -46.38 12.91 -9.59
CA LEU A 452 -47.00 12.32 -8.41
C LEU A 452 -46.92 13.29 -7.23
N THR A 453 -48.04 13.44 -6.53
CA THR A 453 -48.03 13.99 -5.17
C THR A 453 -47.30 13.04 -4.22
N TYR A 454 -46.84 13.56 -3.07
CA TYR A 454 -46.21 12.73 -2.04
C TYR A 454 -47.14 11.59 -1.58
N GLU A 455 -48.42 11.87 -1.41
CA GLU A 455 -49.41 10.86 -0.98
C GLU A 455 -49.61 9.76 -2.02
N GLU A 456 -49.59 10.08 -3.31
CA GLU A 456 -49.69 9.07 -4.37
C GLU A 456 -48.43 8.20 -4.42
N TRP A 457 -47.24 8.80 -4.33
CA TRP A 457 -45.98 8.07 -4.26
C TRP A 457 -45.89 7.19 -3.01
N ASP A 458 -46.39 7.67 -1.86
CA ASP A 458 -46.46 6.91 -0.61
C ASP A 458 -47.43 5.73 -0.69
N ARG A 459 -48.61 5.93 -1.30
CA ARG A 459 -49.58 4.85 -1.56
C ARG A 459 -49.02 3.75 -2.46
N LEU A 460 -48.08 4.09 -3.35
CA LEU A 460 -47.35 3.12 -4.19
C LEU A 460 -46.19 2.43 -3.45
N GLY A 461 -45.98 2.71 -2.17
CA GLY A 461 -44.90 2.14 -1.37
C GLY A 461 -43.54 2.80 -1.62
N LYS A 462 -43.53 4.06 -2.09
CA LYS A 462 -42.32 4.84 -2.38
C LYS A 462 -41.34 4.11 -3.30
N PRO A 463 -41.78 3.72 -4.51
CA PRO A 463 -40.92 3.00 -5.46
C PRO A 463 -39.64 3.79 -5.74
N ALA A 464 -38.55 3.05 -5.95
CA ALA A 464 -37.25 3.62 -6.24
C ALA A 464 -37.29 4.44 -7.54
N SER A 465 -36.76 5.66 -7.48
CA SER A 465 -36.75 6.61 -8.59
C SER A 465 -35.32 6.94 -9.04
N THR A 466 -35.12 7.23 -10.32
CA THR A 466 -33.85 7.74 -10.84
C THR A 466 -33.80 9.26 -10.75
N ASN A 467 -32.76 9.81 -10.11
CA ASN A 467 -32.49 11.25 -10.13
C ASN A 467 -32.17 11.69 -11.57
N VAL A 468 -32.92 12.66 -12.10
CA VAL A 468 -32.76 13.17 -13.46
C VAL A 468 -32.73 14.70 -13.48
N PRO A 469 -31.95 15.32 -14.36
CA PRO A 469 -31.97 16.76 -14.55
C PRO A 469 -33.27 17.22 -15.21
N VAL A 470 -33.67 18.48 -14.97
CA VAL A 470 -34.87 19.08 -15.57
C VAL A 470 -34.80 19.07 -17.11
N GLY A 471 -33.61 19.17 -17.69
CA GLY A 471 -33.39 19.10 -19.13
C GLY A 471 -33.90 17.81 -19.76
N PHE A 472 -33.75 16.68 -19.06
CA PHE A 472 -34.32 15.40 -19.49
C PHE A 472 -35.84 15.40 -19.40
N LEU A 473 -36.38 15.87 -18.27
CA LEU A 473 -37.82 15.94 -18.06
C LEU A 473 -38.49 16.78 -19.15
N ASN A 474 -37.87 17.88 -19.58
CA ASN A 474 -38.40 18.74 -20.64
C ASN A 474 -38.50 18.07 -22.03
N GLN A 475 -37.81 16.95 -22.24
CA GLN A 475 -37.91 16.15 -23.48
C GLN A 475 -39.08 15.16 -23.47
N ILE A 476 -39.75 15.00 -22.32
CA ILE A 476 -40.87 14.05 -22.16
C ILE A 476 -42.19 14.83 -22.06
N PRO A 477 -43.19 14.53 -22.90
CA PRO A 477 -44.52 15.14 -22.81
C PRO A 477 -45.21 14.84 -21.48
N ASN A 478 -45.99 15.78 -20.96
CA ASN A 478 -46.90 15.54 -19.83
C ASN A 478 -48.10 14.69 -20.27
N ALA A 479 -48.66 13.87 -19.37
CA ALA A 479 -49.77 12.98 -19.73
C ALA A 479 -51.07 13.68 -20.10
#